data_AF-A0A3D5YZN1-F1
#
_entry.id   AF-A0A3D5YZN1-F1
#
_cell.length_a   1.000
_cell.length_b   1.000
_cell.length_c   1.000
_cell.angle_alpha   90.00
_cell.angle_beta   90.00
_cell.angle_gamma   90.00
#
_symmetry.space_group_name_H-M   'P 1'
#
loop_
_entity.id
_entity.type
_entity.pdbx_description
1 polymer ?
#
loop_
_entity_poly.entity_id
_entity_poly.type
_entity_poly.pdbx_seq_one_letter_code
_entity_poly.pdbx_strand_id
1 'polypeptide(L)'
;MYGIVNRAIEDLIKSKFGEESWERVKEKSGVDIDFFISNEPYDDSITYKLATAASEELAVPLATVLNEFGEWWIMKTGKEKYGGLMEAGGDDLKEFLCNLPVFHNRVMLIYPKLTPPEFKVSDIQENSIQVHYFSKRLGLHNFVEGLLSGLGKLYNTPVVVEHIHHRLEEADHDIFKVSW
;
A
#
# COMPACT_ATOMS: atom_id res chain seq x y z
N MET A 1 6.95 1.17 10.31
CA MET A 1 6.46 2.05 9.23
C MET A 1 6.15 3.43 9.80
N TYR A 2 6.02 4.48 8.99
CA TYR A 2 5.60 5.80 9.51
C TYR A 2 4.14 5.79 9.96
N GLY A 3 3.79 6.60 10.96
CA GLY A 3 2.45 6.61 11.56
C GLY A 3 1.33 6.96 10.59
N ILE A 4 1.64 7.62 9.46
CA ILE A 4 0.67 7.84 8.38
C ILE A 4 0.08 6.52 7.83
N VAL A 5 0.86 5.43 7.83
CA VAL A 5 0.40 4.09 7.42
C VAL A 5 -0.62 3.56 8.41
N ASN A 6 -0.33 3.65 9.71
CA ASN A 6 -1.22 3.16 10.76
C ASN A 6 -2.52 4.00 10.85
N ARG A 7 -2.40 5.33 10.69
CA ARG A 7 -3.56 6.22 10.56
C ARG A 7 -4.43 5.86 9.36
N ALA A 8 -3.84 5.51 8.23
CA ALA A 8 -4.61 5.15 7.05
C ALA A 8 -5.42 3.84 7.27
N ILE A 9 -4.90 2.89 8.06
CA ILE A 9 -5.64 1.69 8.49
C ILE A 9 -6.81 2.09 9.40
N GLU A 10 -6.55 2.94 10.40
CA GLU A 10 -7.58 3.50 11.28
C GLU A 10 -8.69 4.20 10.49
N ASP A 11 -8.32 5.12 9.59
CA ASP A 11 -9.23 5.88 8.74
C ASP A 11 -10.06 4.96 7.84
N LEU A 12 -9.46 3.91 7.27
CA LEU A 12 -10.16 2.90 6.47
C LEU A 12 -11.23 2.19 7.29
N ILE A 13 -10.85 1.68 8.47
CA ILE A 13 -11.75 0.90 9.32
C ILE A 13 -12.90 1.79 9.80
N LYS A 14 -12.60 3.00 10.29
CA LYS A 14 -13.61 3.97 10.71
C LYS A 14 -14.56 4.33 9.57
N SER A 15 -14.02 4.55 8.37
CA SER A 15 -14.83 4.97 7.23
C SER A 15 -15.75 3.86 6.70
N LYS A 16 -15.31 2.60 6.72
CA LYS A 16 -16.10 1.47 6.19
C LYS A 16 -16.95 0.76 7.25
N PHE A 17 -16.50 0.73 8.50
CA PHE A 17 -17.07 -0.11 9.57
C PHE A 17 -17.39 0.66 10.86
N GLY A 18 -17.12 1.96 10.91
CA GLY A 18 -17.44 2.84 12.05
C GLY A 18 -16.41 2.79 13.19
N GLU A 19 -16.54 3.77 14.10
CA GLU A 19 -15.63 3.97 15.23
C GLU A 19 -15.57 2.75 16.16
N GLU A 20 -16.73 2.14 16.45
CA GLU A 20 -16.79 0.98 17.35
C GLU A 20 -15.99 -0.21 16.82
N SER A 21 -15.97 -0.41 15.49
CA SER A 21 -15.18 -1.47 14.88
C SER A 21 -13.70 -1.19 14.96
N TRP A 22 -13.29 0.09 14.84
CA TRP A 22 -11.91 0.47 15.08
C TRP A 22 -11.47 0.22 16.52
N GLU A 23 -12.28 0.59 17.51
CA GLU A 23 -11.93 0.36 18.93
C GLU A 23 -11.75 -1.14 19.23
N ARG A 24 -12.61 -2.01 18.71
CA ARG A 24 -12.44 -3.47 18.84
C ARG A 24 -11.17 -3.97 18.16
N VAL A 25 -10.84 -3.46 16.97
CA VAL A 25 -9.58 -3.79 16.28
C VAL A 25 -8.37 -3.34 17.09
N LYS A 26 -8.41 -2.11 17.62
CA LYS A 26 -7.32 -1.54 18.43
C LYS A 26 -7.10 -2.37 19.70
N GLU A 27 -8.16 -2.69 20.43
CA GLU A 27 -8.12 -3.56 21.61
C GLU A 27 -7.53 -4.94 21.27
N LYS A 28 -8.08 -5.60 20.24
CA LYS A 28 -7.65 -6.94 19.81
C LYS A 28 -6.20 -6.98 19.31
N SER A 29 -5.72 -5.91 18.70
CA SER A 29 -4.34 -5.81 18.20
C SER A 29 -3.29 -5.78 19.32
N GLY A 30 -3.71 -5.44 20.55
CA GLY A 30 -2.80 -5.25 21.69
C GLY A 30 -1.79 -4.11 21.48
N VAL A 31 -2.11 -3.14 20.60
CA VAL A 31 -1.28 -1.97 20.35
C VAL A 31 -1.62 -0.89 21.37
N ASP A 32 -0.70 -0.65 22.30
CA ASP A 32 -0.81 0.38 23.34
C ASP A 32 -0.34 1.75 22.81
N ILE A 33 -1.12 2.32 21.89
CA ILE A 33 -0.87 3.65 21.29
C ILE A 33 -2.21 4.39 21.19
N ASP A 34 -2.32 5.53 21.86
CA ASP A 34 -3.56 6.32 21.84
C ASP A 34 -3.88 6.87 20.45
N PHE A 35 -2.90 7.56 19.84
CA PHE A 35 -3.02 8.20 18.53
C PHE A 35 -1.72 8.05 17.74
N PHE A 36 -1.82 7.77 16.45
CA PHE A 36 -0.67 7.68 15.56
C PHE A 36 -0.25 9.05 15.04
N ILE A 37 1.02 9.41 15.22
CA ILE A 37 1.60 10.65 14.72
C ILE A 37 2.16 10.40 13.31
N SER A 38 1.64 11.11 12.29
CA SER A 38 1.91 10.80 10.88
C SER A 38 3.40 10.79 10.50
N ASN A 39 4.19 11.71 11.05
CA ASN A 39 5.60 11.90 10.76
C ASN A 39 6.54 11.21 11.77
N GLU A 40 6.03 10.29 12.59
CA GLU A 40 6.84 9.47 13.47
C GLU A 40 7.03 8.06 12.92
N PRO A 41 8.23 7.46 13.06
CA PRO A 41 8.46 6.07 12.75
C PRO A 41 7.95 5.17 13.89
N TYR A 42 7.26 4.09 13.51
CA TYR A 42 6.81 3.02 14.39
C TYR A 42 7.43 1.69 13.96
N ASP A 43 7.46 0.71 14.86
CA ASP A 43 7.85 -0.66 14.51
C ASP A 43 6.88 -1.24 13.47
N ASP A 44 7.39 -2.02 12.51
CA ASP A 44 6.57 -2.61 11.45
C ASP A 44 5.52 -3.58 12.02
N SER A 45 5.80 -4.23 13.16
CA SER A 45 4.87 -5.13 13.85
C SER A 45 3.54 -4.47 14.22
N ILE A 46 3.51 -3.15 14.44
CA ILE A 46 2.28 -2.42 14.75
C ILE A 46 1.31 -2.51 13.58
N THR A 47 1.77 -2.24 12.36
CA THR A 47 0.94 -2.33 11.16
C THR A 47 0.45 -3.75 10.92
N TYR A 48 1.30 -4.76 11.10
CA TYR A 48 0.90 -6.17 10.97
C TYR A 48 -0.14 -6.59 12.01
N LYS A 49 0.04 -6.18 13.28
CA LYS A 49 -0.92 -6.45 14.34
C LYS A 49 -2.28 -5.82 14.04
N LEU A 50 -2.30 -4.56 13.59
CA LEU A 50 -3.54 -3.88 13.21
C LEU A 50 -4.25 -4.59 12.04
N ALA A 51 -3.52 -4.94 10.98
CA ALA A 51 -4.11 -5.64 9.83
C ALA A 51 -4.63 -7.04 10.21
N THR A 52 -3.89 -7.77 11.05
CA THR A 52 -4.30 -9.09 11.56
C THR A 52 -5.54 -8.99 12.45
N ALA A 53 -5.55 -8.04 13.39
CA ALA A 53 -6.71 -7.82 14.25
C ALA A 53 -7.94 -7.38 13.44
N ALA A 54 -7.77 -6.55 12.40
CA ALA A 54 -8.84 -6.19 11.49
C ALA A 54 -9.39 -7.42 10.73
N SER A 55 -8.52 -8.30 10.26
CA SER A 55 -8.92 -9.56 9.63
C SER A 55 -9.76 -10.43 10.55
N GLU A 56 -9.31 -10.62 11.80
CA GLU A 56 -10.01 -11.42 12.80
C GLU A 56 -11.32 -10.79 13.27
N GLU A 57 -11.35 -9.46 13.44
CA GLU A 57 -12.53 -8.74 13.92
C GLU A 57 -13.64 -8.63 12.87
N LEU A 58 -13.25 -8.41 11.62
CA LEU A 58 -14.18 -8.26 10.51
C LEU A 58 -14.50 -9.59 9.82
N ALA A 59 -13.90 -10.69 10.27
CA ALA A 59 -14.04 -12.05 9.71
C ALA A 59 -13.76 -12.11 8.20
N VAL A 60 -12.75 -11.37 7.74
CA VAL A 60 -12.29 -11.35 6.34
C VAL A 60 -10.85 -11.82 6.25
N PRO A 61 -10.42 -12.47 5.17
CA PRO A 61 -9.02 -12.89 5.02
C PRO A 61 -8.05 -11.71 5.10
N LEU A 62 -6.89 -11.91 5.73
CA LEU A 62 -5.85 -10.88 5.84
C LEU A 62 -5.42 -10.35 4.46
N ALA A 63 -5.36 -11.21 3.45
CA ALA A 63 -5.10 -10.83 2.07
C ALA A 63 -6.09 -9.78 1.57
N THR A 64 -7.39 -9.98 1.83
CA THR A 64 -8.46 -9.02 1.49
C THR A 64 -8.29 -7.72 2.25
N VAL A 65 -7.97 -7.75 3.54
CA VAL A 65 -7.70 -6.53 4.34
C VAL A 65 -6.55 -5.72 3.75
N LEU A 66 -5.43 -6.38 3.42
CA LEU A 66 -4.26 -5.72 2.86
C LEU A 66 -4.54 -5.15 1.47
N ASN A 67 -5.26 -5.88 0.62
CA ASN A 67 -5.65 -5.40 -0.70
C ASN A 67 -6.55 -4.16 -0.62
N GLU A 68 -7.61 -4.22 0.21
CA GLU A 68 -8.48 -3.07 0.49
C GLU A 68 -7.72 -1.88 1.08
N PHE A 69 -6.73 -2.16 1.93
CA PHE A 69 -5.85 -1.13 2.48
C PHE A 69 -4.98 -0.48 1.41
N GLY A 70 -4.44 -1.24 0.46
CA GLY A 70 -3.67 -0.72 -0.67
C GLY A 70 -4.49 0.21 -1.54
N GLU A 71 -5.72 -0.19 -1.87
CA GLU A 71 -6.61 0.65 -2.65
C GLU A 71 -6.95 1.95 -1.91
N TRP A 72 -7.33 1.82 -0.63
CA TRP A 72 -7.64 2.97 0.22
C TRP A 72 -6.46 3.94 0.32
N TRP A 73 -5.24 3.41 0.46
CA TRP A 73 -4.03 4.20 0.50
C TRP A 73 -3.91 5.09 -0.74
N ILE A 74 -4.10 4.57 -1.95
CA ILE A 74 -4.04 5.39 -3.17
C ILE A 74 -5.19 6.40 -3.22
N MET A 75 -6.42 5.92 -3.02
CA MET A 75 -7.63 6.72 -3.27
C MET A 75 -7.87 7.81 -2.22
N LYS A 76 -7.32 7.65 -1.02
CA LYS A 76 -7.50 8.57 0.11
C LYS A 76 -6.18 9.16 0.54
N THR A 77 -5.37 8.38 1.27
CA THR A 77 -4.18 8.89 1.94
C THR A 77 -3.17 9.50 0.98
N GLY A 78 -2.88 8.81 -0.12
CA GLY A 78 -1.97 9.23 -1.16
C GLY A 78 -2.47 10.48 -1.85
N LYS A 79 -3.72 10.48 -2.30
CA LYS A 79 -4.34 11.65 -2.95
C LYS A 79 -4.33 12.89 -2.05
N GLU A 80 -4.67 12.75 -0.78
CA GLU A 80 -4.76 13.87 0.17
C GLU A 80 -3.38 14.39 0.63
N LYS A 81 -2.39 13.51 0.78
CA LYS A 81 -1.07 13.87 1.33
C LYS A 81 -0.01 14.11 0.27
N TYR A 82 -0.14 13.45 -0.87
CA TYR A 82 0.85 13.41 -1.94
C TYR A 82 0.26 13.77 -3.30
N GLY A 83 -0.93 14.38 -3.36
CA GLY A 83 -1.63 14.71 -4.63
C GLY A 83 -0.72 15.33 -5.69
N GLY A 84 0.01 16.42 -5.36
CA GLY A 84 0.95 17.03 -6.31
C GLY A 84 2.15 16.15 -6.70
N LEU A 85 2.60 15.24 -5.82
CA LEU A 85 3.63 14.25 -6.18
C LEU A 85 3.06 13.15 -7.09
N MET A 86 1.80 12.77 -6.88
CA MET A 86 1.11 11.77 -7.69
C MET A 86 0.83 12.31 -9.10
N GLU A 87 0.35 13.55 -9.20
CA GLU A 87 0.17 14.27 -10.46
C GLU A 87 1.50 14.40 -11.22
N ALA A 88 2.60 14.71 -10.51
CA ALA A 88 3.94 14.74 -11.11
C ALA A 88 4.49 13.35 -11.46
N GLY A 89 3.74 12.28 -11.22
CA GLY A 89 4.08 10.90 -11.58
C GLY A 89 3.72 10.55 -13.02
N GLY A 90 2.80 11.26 -13.67
CA GLY A 90 2.38 11.00 -15.05
C GLY A 90 0.91 11.35 -15.28
N ASP A 91 0.55 11.55 -16.54
CA ASP A 91 -0.80 11.96 -16.96
C ASP A 91 -1.76 10.76 -17.09
N ASP A 92 -1.22 9.55 -17.22
CA ASP A 92 -1.97 8.29 -17.25
C ASP A 92 -1.34 7.19 -16.39
N LEU A 93 -2.02 6.04 -16.29
CA LEU A 93 -1.57 4.89 -15.53
C LEU A 93 -0.20 4.38 -15.98
N LYS A 94 0.02 4.28 -17.30
CA LYS A 94 1.25 3.72 -17.87
C LYS A 94 2.43 4.62 -17.53
N GLU A 95 2.28 5.93 -17.72
CA GLU A 95 3.30 6.91 -17.35
C GLU A 95 3.60 6.87 -15.85
N PHE A 96 2.58 6.80 -15.00
CA PHE A 96 2.77 6.69 -13.56
C PHE A 96 3.53 5.42 -13.18
N LEU A 97 3.17 4.26 -13.74
CA LEU A 97 3.86 3.00 -13.45
C LEU A 97 5.32 3.03 -13.93
N CYS A 98 5.59 3.62 -15.10
CA CYS A 98 6.96 3.86 -15.58
C CYS A 98 7.78 4.76 -14.63
N ASN A 99 7.13 5.72 -13.97
CA ASN A 99 7.75 6.65 -13.02
C ASN A 99 7.69 6.18 -11.55
N LEU A 100 7.01 5.07 -11.25
CA LEU A 100 6.92 4.51 -9.91
C LEU A 100 8.30 4.28 -9.24
N PRO A 101 9.35 3.82 -9.96
CA PRO A 101 10.69 3.68 -9.39
C PRO A 101 11.26 4.97 -8.79
N VAL A 102 10.89 6.15 -9.31
CA VAL A 102 11.38 7.44 -8.82
C VAL A 102 10.44 8.13 -7.82
N PHE A 103 9.20 7.64 -7.68
CA PHE A 103 8.19 8.26 -6.81
C PHE A 103 8.65 8.33 -5.35
N HIS A 104 9.14 7.22 -4.80
CA HIS A 104 9.54 7.15 -3.39
C HIS A 104 10.79 7.98 -3.08
N ASN A 105 11.65 8.26 -4.06
CA ASN A 105 12.79 9.17 -3.87
C ASN A 105 12.32 10.58 -3.48
N ARG A 106 11.19 11.03 -4.04
CA ARG A 106 10.58 12.33 -3.68
C ARG A 106 9.97 12.28 -2.28
N VAL A 107 9.35 11.16 -1.91
CA VAL A 107 8.77 10.95 -0.57
C VAL A 107 9.86 10.93 0.51
N MET A 108 11.03 10.37 0.23
CA MET A 108 12.17 10.35 1.15
C MET A 108 12.70 11.75 1.50
N LEU A 109 12.48 12.76 0.65
CA LEU A 109 12.83 14.15 0.97
C LEU A 109 11.95 14.73 2.09
N ILE A 110 10.75 14.19 2.29
CA ILE A 110 9.80 14.58 3.33
C ILE A 110 10.02 13.75 4.60
N TYR A 111 10.36 12.47 4.45
CA TYR A 111 10.51 11.51 5.55
C TYR A 111 11.93 10.93 5.60
N PRO A 112 12.88 11.59 6.28
CA PRO A 112 14.31 11.25 6.21
C PRO A 112 14.67 9.88 6.80
N LYS A 113 13.80 9.27 7.62
CA LYS A 113 13.99 7.91 8.17
C LYS A 113 13.19 6.84 7.41
N LEU A 114 12.62 7.18 6.25
CA LEU A 114 11.81 6.26 5.47
C LEU A 114 12.68 5.13 4.93
N THR A 115 12.22 3.91 5.16
CA THR A 115 12.67 2.71 4.44
C THR A 115 11.56 2.35 3.45
N PRO A 116 11.57 2.92 2.24
CA PRO A 116 10.56 2.60 1.23
C PRO A 116 10.83 1.22 0.62
N PRO A 117 9.84 0.63 -0.05
CA PRO A 117 10.14 -0.40 -1.04
C PRO A 117 10.89 0.19 -2.24
N GLU A 118 11.60 -0.65 -2.97
CA GLU A 118 12.15 -0.31 -4.28
C GLU A 118 11.27 -0.95 -5.35
N PHE A 119 10.99 -0.18 -6.41
CA PHE A 119 10.24 -0.65 -7.56
C PHE A 119 11.10 -0.59 -8.81
N LYS A 120 10.94 -1.59 -9.69
CA LYS A 120 11.43 -1.54 -11.07
C LYS A 120 10.29 -1.92 -12.01
N VAL A 121 10.43 -1.55 -13.27
CA VAL A 121 9.50 -1.98 -14.31
C VAL A 121 10.24 -2.67 -15.45
N SER A 122 9.58 -3.64 -16.06
CA SER A 122 10.06 -4.34 -17.25
C SER A 122 8.88 -4.74 -18.14
N ASP A 123 9.16 -5.33 -19.30
CA ASP A 123 8.16 -5.85 -20.24
C ASP A 123 7.02 -4.84 -20.52
N ILE A 124 7.41 -3.58 -20.76
CA ILE A 124 6.47 -2.49 -21.05
C ILE A 124 5.88 -2.71 -22.44
N GLN A 125 4.58 -2.96 -22.50
CA GLN A 125 3.81 -3.14 -23.72
C GLN A 125 2.79 -2.01 -23.89
N GLU A 126 1.95 -2.11 -24.90
CA GLU A 126 0.87 -1.14 -25.12
C GLU A 126 -0.12 -1.14 -23.95
N ASN A 127 -0.53 -2.34 -23.52
CA ASN A 127 -1.62 -2.57 -22.55
C ASN A 127 -1.18 -3.37 -21.32
N SER A 128 0.14 -3.50 -21.08
CA SER A 128 0.63 -4.15 -19.86
C SER A 128 2.04 -3.72 -19.49
N ILE A 129 2.40 -3.92 -18.23
CA ILE A 129 3.74 -3.70 -17.66
C ILE A 129 3.99 -4.69 -16.52
N GLN A 130 5.24 -5.10 -16.33
CA GLN A 130 5.62 -5.85 -15.14
C GLN A 130 6.23 -4.90 -14.10
N VAL A 131 5.71 -4.98 -12.89
CA VAL A 131 6.17 -4.22 -11.72
C VAL A 131 6.90 -5.16 -10.78
N HIS A 132 8.18 -4.90 -10.58
CA HIS A 132 9.04 -5.62 -9.65
C HIS A 132 9.02 -4.91 -8.30
N TYR A 133 8.71 -5.63 -7.24
CA TYR A 133 8.58 -5.11 -5.87
C TYR A 133 9.64 -5.70 -4.94
N PHE A 134 10.61 -4.87 -4.56
CA PHE A 134 11.68 -5.21 -3.63
C PHE A 134 11.41 -4.59 -2.27
N SER A 135 11.49 -5.39 -1.21
CA SER A 135 11.24 -4.91 0.14
C SER A 135 11.95 -5.74 1.19
N LYS A 136 12.33 -5.11 2.31
CA LYS A 136 12.77 -5.84 3.50
C LYS A 136 11.59 -6.43 4.28
N ARG A 137 10.38 -5.93 4.04
CA ARG A 137 9.14 -6.34 4.70
C ARG A 137 8.53 -7.53 3.95
N LEU A 138 8.15 -8.56 4.71
CA LEU A 138 7.52 -9.77 4.17
C LEU A 138 6.00 -9.70 4.29
N GLY A 139 5.27 -10.33 3.37
CA GLY A 139 3.81 -10.47 3.45
C GLY A 139 3.00 -9.25 2.98
N LEU A 140 3.63 -8.26 2.34
CA LEU A 140 2.94 -7.05 1.84
C LEU A 140 2.53 -7.13 0.36
N HIS A 141 2.65 -8.28 -0.32
CA HIS A 141 2.28 -8.42 -1.72
C HIS A 141 0.80 -8.07 -1.97
N ASN A 142 -0.13 -8.55 -1.12
CA ASN A 142 -1.55 -8.20 -1.24
C ASN A 142 -1.79 -6.69 -1.08
N PHE A 143 -1.00 -6.00 -0.25
CA PHE A 143 -1.06 -4.55 -0.13
C PHE A 143 -0.61 -3.87 -1.43
N VAL A 144 0.47 -4.37 -2.05
CA VAL A 144 0.95 -3.88 -3.35
C VAL A 144 -0.08 -4.10 -4.46
N GLU A 145 -0.74 -5.27 -4.50
CA GLU A 145 -1.84 -5.51 -5.45
C GLU A 145 -2.98 -4.49 -5.29
N GLY A 146 -3.33 -4.18 -4.04
CA GLY A 146 -4.29 -3.14 -3.70
C GLY A 146 -3.85 -1.76 -4.18
N LEU A 147 -2.58 -1.40 -3.98
CA LEU A 147 -2.02 -0.13 -4.48
C LEU A 147 -2.14 -0.05 -6.01
N LEU A 148 -1.74 -1.10 -6.74
CA LEU A 148 -1.80 -1.14 -8.19
C LEU A 148 -3.24 -1.04 -8.71
N SER A 149 -4.18 -1.71 -8.03
CA SER A 149 -5.62 -1.62 -8.32
C SER A 149 -6.17 -0.20 -8.06
N GLY A 150 -5.73 0.41 -6.95
CA GLY A 150 -6.06 1.79 -6.61
C GLY A 150 -5.53 2.80 -7.62
N LEU A 151 -4.35 2.57 -8.20
CA LEU A 151 -3.81 3.42 -9.28
C LEU A 151 -4.69 3.35 -10.53
N GLY A 152 -5.17 2.16 -10.90
CA GLY A 152 -6.15 2.03 -11.98
C GLY A 152 -7.40 2.88 -11.73
N LYS A 153 -7.95 2.83 -10.51
CA LYS A 153 -9.10 3.67 -10.12
C LYS A 153 -8.79 5.16 -10.15
N LEU A 154 -7.61 5.59 -9.69
CA LEU A 154 -7.18 6.98 -9.70
C LEU A 154 -7.15 7.56 -11.12
N TYR A 155 -6.63 6.79 -12.07
CA TYR A 155 -6.51 7.16 -13.49
C TYR A 155 -7.74 6.76 -14.32
N ASN A 156 -8.85 6.35 -13.69
CA ASN A 156 -10.06 5.87 -14.36
C ASN A 156 -9.79 4.80 -15.45
N THR A 157 -8.80 3.95 -15.19
CA THR A 157 -8.33 2.90 -16.09
C THR A 157 -8.59 1.54 -15.44
N PRO A 158 -9.49 0.71 -15.99
CA PRO A 158 -9.67 -0.65 -15.47
C PRO A 158 -8.35 -1.43 -15.54
N VAL A 159 -7.98 -2.10 -14.45
CA VAL A 159 -6.73 -2.87 -14.38
C VAL A 159 -6.98 -4.29 -13.92
N VAL A 160 -6.19 -5.21 -14.45
CA VAL A 160 -6.01 -6.56 -13.93
C VAL A 160 -4.58 -6.67 -13.40
N VAL A 161 -4.45 -7.04 -12.12
CA VAL A 161 -3.16 -7.24 -11.45
C VAL A 161 -2.98 -8.73 -11.19
N GLU A 162 -1.92 -9.31 -11.73
CA GLU A 162 -1.59 -10.73 -11.57
C GLU A 162 -0.24 -10.85 -10.83
N HIS A 163 -0.21 -11.54 -9.68
CA HIS A 163 1.04 -11.87 -8.99
C HIS A 163 1.70 -13.06 -9.70
N ILE A 164 2.64 -12.78 -10.61
CA ILE A 164 3.22 -13.79 -11.50
C ILE A 164 4.53 -14.39 -10.97
N HIS A 165 5.16 -13.72 -10.00
CA HIS A 165 6.35 -14.25 -9.32
C HIS A 165 6.29 -13.92 -7.84
N HIS A 166 6.22 -14.96 -7.01
CA HIS A 166 6.23 -14.81 -5.56
C HIS A 166 7.67 -14.81 -5.05
N ARG A 167 7.97 -13.88 -4.16
CA ARG A 167 9.19 -13.92 -3.37
C ARG A 167 9.17 -15.15 -2.45
N LEU A 168 9.85 -16.21 -2.89
CA LEU A 168 10.18 -17.41 -2.12
C LEU A 168 11.69 -17.42 -1.84
N GLU A 169 12.22 -18.41 -1.12
CA GLU A 169 13.64 -18.47 -0.75
C GLU A 169 14.62 -18.35 -1.95
N GLU A 170 14.19 -18.70 -3.17
CA GLU A 170 14.97 -18.63 -4.41
C GLU A 170 14.78 -17.33 -5.21
N ALA A 171 13.74 -16.56 -4.91
CA ALA A 171 13.39 -15.32 -5.59
C ALA A 171 13.73 -14.11 -4.70
N ASP A 172 14.41 -13.12 -5.25
CA ASP A 172 14.82 -11.93 -4.48
C ASP A 172 13.66 -10.93 -4.26
N HIS A 173 12.59 -11.00 -5.06
CA HIS A 173 11.48 -10.03 -5.05
C HIS A 173 10.17 -10.58 -5.65
N ASP A 174 9.07 -9.83 -5.50
CA ASP A 174 7.78 -10.14 -6.11
C ASP A 174 7.65 -9.46 -7.49
N ILE A 175 6.97 -10.09 -8.44
CA ILE A 175 6.64 -9.49 -9.75
C ILE A 175 5.13 -9.53 -9.98
N PHE A 176 4.56 -8.38 -10.30
CA PHE A 176 3.17 -8.21 -10.67
C PHE A 176 3.07 -7.83 -12.15
N LYS A 177 2.23 -8.52 -12.91
CA LYS A 177 1.82 -8.05 -14.22
C LYS A 177 0.57 -7.19 -14.06
N VAL A 178 0.64 -5.95 -14.53
CA VAL A 178 -0.49 -5.02 -14.57
C VAL A 178 -0.92 -4.86 -16.02
N SER A 179 -2.18 -5.14 -16.32
CA SER A 179 -2.76 -4.98 -17.66
C SER A 179 -3.96 -4.04 -17.62
N TRP A 180 -4.17 -3.23 -18.67
CA TRP A 180 -5.28 -2.27 -18.79
C TRP A 180 -5.95 -2.31 -20.17
#